data_AF-A0A2M8E6Q6-F1
#
_entry.id   AF-A0A2M8E6Q6-F1
#
_cell.length_a   1.000
_cell.length_b   1.000
_cell.length_c   1.000
_cell.angle_alpha   90.00
_cell.angle_beta   90.00
_cell.angle_gamma   90.00
#
_symmetry.space_group_name_H-M   'P 1'
#
loop_
_entity.id
_entity.type
_entity.pdbx_description
1 polymer ?
#
loop_
_entity_poly.entity_id
_entity_poly.type
_entity_poly.pdbx_seq_one_letter_code
_entity_poly.pdbx_strand_id
1 'polypeptide(L)'
;MPRSTFLKLRVSPDEAARFNARAASLGVSVSQMIRDTALHGAVYVTVDRAQAGYEFRRLGAMFKHLYPARDIRWTAEDRKKWWALIHELRERADTLEATASGGKDRAAGRVHAG
;
A
#
# COMPACT_ATOMS: atom_id res chain seq x y z
N MET A 1 25.32 6.04 -5.71
CA MET A 1 26.04 7.05 -6.53
C MET A 1 25.42 8.41 -6.30
N PRO A 2 26.21 9.46 -6.04
CA PRO A 2 25.70 10.83 -5.94
C PRO A 2 25.10 11.27 -7.28
N ARG A 3 23.97 11.99 -7.22
CA ARG A 3 23.24 12.48 -8.39
C ARG A 3 23.65 13.93 -8.64
N SER A 4 24.60 14.16 -9.55
CA SER A 4 25.15 15.49 -9.85
C SER A 4 24.55 16.14 -11.10
N THR A 5 23.87 15.37 -11.96
CA THR A 5 23.29 15.88 -13.22
C THR A 5 21.83 16.28 -13.04
N PHE A 6 21.49 17.49 -13.49
CA PHE A 6 20.12 17.99 -13.50
C PHE A 6 19.51 17.90 -14.89
N LEU A 7 18.30 17.34 -14.98
CA LEU A 7 17.47 17.37 -16.18
C LEU A 7 16.38 18.42 -15.98
N LYS A 8 16.21 19.32 -16.95
CA LYS A 8 15.17 20.36 -16.94
C LYS A 8 14.08 19.99 -17.95
N LEU A 9 12.83 19.98 -17.51
CA LEU A 9 11.65 19.72 -18.33
C LEU A 9 10.76 20.97 -18.34
N ARG A 10 10.18 21.30 -19.49
CA ARG A 10 9.12 22.30 -19.58
C ARG A 10 7.77 21.61 -19.46
N VAL A 11 6.91 22.15 -18.61
CA VAL A 11 5.57 21.64 -18.33
C VAL A 11 4.62 22.82 -18.22
N SER A 12 3.36 22.60 -18.55
CA SER A 12 2.27 23.52 -18.24
C SER A 12 2.01 23.61 -16.72
N PRO A 13 1.36 24.67 -16.23
CA PRO A 13 0.96 24.78 -14.83
C PRO A 13 0.09 23.60 -14.36
N ASP A 14 -0.82 23.11 -15.19
CA ASP A 14 -1.72 22.00 -14.85
C ASP A 14 -0.98 20.67 -14.75
N GLU A 15 0.03 20.44 -15.59
CA GLU A 15 0.91 19.27 -15.47
C GLU A 15 1.75 19.35 -14.19
N ALA A 16 2.29 20.53 -13.87
CA ALA A 16 3.03 20.73 -12.63
C ALA A 16 2.15 20.45 -11.39
N ALA A 17 0.90 20.93 -11.39
CA ALA A 17 -0.06 20.65 -10.32
C ALA A 17 -0.34 19.15 -10.19
N ARG A 18 -0.58 18.46 -11.31
CA ARG A 18 -0.81 17.01 -11.34
C ARG A 18 0.39 16.21 -10.82
N PHE A 19 1.62 16.60 -11.20
CA PHE A 19 2.82 15.94 -10.68
C PHE A 19 2.97 16.12 -9.17
N ASN A 20 2.74 17.32 -8.65
CA ASN A 20 2.80 17.58 -7.21
C ASN A 20 1.73 16.80 -6.45
N ALA A 21 0.49 16.81 -6.92
CA ALA A 21 -0.62 16.08 -6.30
C ALA A 21 -0.35 14.57 -6.27
N ARG A 22 0.14 14.01 -7.38
CA ARG A 22 0.48 12.59 -7.47
C ARG A 22 1.64 12.23 -6.53
N ALA A 23 2.71 13.01 -6.52
CA ALA A 23 3.85 12.77 -5.64
C ALA A 23 3.43 12.82 -4.15
N ALA A 24 2.60 13.79 -3.78
CA ALA A 24 2.04 13.91 -2.43
C ALA A 24 1.19 12.70 -2.05
N SER A 25 0.30 12.24 -2.94
CA SER A 25 -0.54 11.06 -2.70
C SER A 25 0.26 9.76 -2.51
N LEU A 26 1.47 9.71 -3.09
CA LEU A 26 2.39 8.58 -2.99
C LEU A 26 3.41 8.76 -1.84
N GLY A 27 3.41 9.90 -1.15
CA GLY A 27 4.34 10.19 -0.06
C GLY A 27 5.81 10.31 -0.51
N VAL A 28 6.06 10.70 -1.76
CA VAL A 28 7.41 10.84 -2.33
C VAL A 28 7.65 12.24 -2.90
N SER A 29 8.90 12.62 -3.12
CA SER A 29 9.22 13.87 -3.83
C SER A 29 8.91 13.76 -5.33
N VAL A 30 8.55 14.88 -5.97
CA VAL A 30 8.30 14.93 -7.43
C VAL A 30 9.51 14.41 -8.22
N SER A 31 10.73 14.80 -7.81
CA SER A 31 11.97 14.34 -8.45
C SER A 31 12.19 12.84 -8.32
N GLN A 32 11.75 12.21 -7.23
CA GLN A 32 11.78 10.76 -7.09
C GLN A 32 10.73 10.12 -7.99
N MET A 33 9.48 10.60 -7.94
CA MET A 33 8.38 10.07 -8.74
C MET A 33 8.71 10.07 -10.24
N ILE A 34 9.19 11.20 -10.78
CA ILE A 34 9.57 11.33 -12.20
C ILE A 34 10.70 10.35 -12.54
N ARG A 35 11.71 10.25 -11.69
CA ARG A 35 12.85 9.37 -11.93
C ARG A 35 12.45 7.90 -11.92
N ASP A 36 11.71 7.47 -10.90
CA ASP A 36 11.30 6.07 -10.75
C ASP A 36 10.39 5.68 -11.93
N THR A 37 9.48 6.57 -12.32
CA THR A 37 8.63 6.36 -13.50
C THR A 37 9.46 6.26 -14.78
N ALA A 38 10.41 7.18 -15.00
CA ALA A 38 11.22 7.20 -16.22
C ALA A 38 12.19 6.02 -16.35
N LEU A 39 12.76 5.56 -15.23
CA LEU A 39 13.76 4.49 -15.23
C LEU A 39 13.16 3.09 -15.06
N HIS A 40 12.02 2.97 -14.37
CA HIS A 40 11.48 1.68 -13.94
C HIS A 40 10.02 1.45 -14.36
N GLY A 41 9.35 2.46 -14.95
CA GLY A 41 7.93 2.37 -15.29
C GLY A 41 7.02 2.21 -14.07
N ALA A 42 7.51 2.51 -12.87
CA ALA A 42 6.78 2.40 -11.61
C ALA A 42 7.40 3.28 -10.54
N VAL A 43 6.59 3.68 -9.55
CA VAL A 43 7.05 4.46 -8.40
C VAL A 43 7.20 3.55 -7.18
N TYR A 44 8.33 3.66 -6.50
CA TYR A 44 8.59 2.91 -5.28
C TYR A 44 8.19 3.75 -4.06
N VAL A 45 7.14 3.33 -3.37
CA VAL A 45 6.65 3.96 -2.14
C VAL A 45 7.12 3.17 -0.93
N THR A 46 7.52 3.85 0.14
CA THR A 46 7.79 3.16 1.40
C THR A 46 6.47 2.93 2.12
N VAL A 47 6.15 1.67 2.41
CA VAL A 47 5.05 1.34 3.32
C VAL A 47 5.64 1.02 4.69
N ASP A 48 5.12 1.67 5.73
CA ASP A 48 5.38 1.25 7.09
C ASP A 48 4.69 -0.10 7.33
N ARG A 49 5.48 -1.17 7.38
CA ARG A 49 5.00 -2.54 7.55
C ARG A 49 4.25 -2.72 8.88
N ALA A 50 4.66 -2.02 9.94
CA ALA A 50 3.98 -2.10 11.23
C ALA A 50 2.59 -1.45 11.15
N GLN A 51 2.49 -0.26 10.53
CA GLN A 51 1.20 0.39 10.30
C GLN A 51 0.30 -0.44 9.38
N ALA A 52 0.86 -1.04 8.33
CA ALA A 52 0.10 -1.92 7.45
C ALA A 52 -0.45 -3.12 8.24
N GLY A 53 0.38 -3.81 9.02
CA GLY A 53 -0.04 -4.92 9.88
C GLY A 53 -1.17 -4.54 10.84
N TYR A 54 -1.06 -3.37 11.48
CA TYR A 54 -2.12 -2.81 12.32
C TYR A 54 -3.46 -2.66 11.57
N GLU A 55 -3.46 -2.09 10.37
CA GLU A 55 -4.69 -1.95 9.57
C GLU A 55 -5.29 -3.30 9.16
N PHE A 56 -4.47 -4.30 8.83
CA PHE A 56 -4.95 -5.67 8.58
C PHE A 56 -5.66 -6.26 9.80
N ARG A 57 -5.11 -6.09 11.02
CA ARG A 57 -5.77 -6.53 12.26
C ARG A 57 -7.08 -5.78 12.50
N ARG A 58 -7.07 -4.46 12.30
CA ARG A 58 -8.26 -3.61 12.45
C ARG A 58 -9.39 -4.05 11.52
N LEU A 59 -9.08 -4.32 10.25
CA LEU A 59 -10.04 -4.86 9.28
C LEU A 59 -10.56 -6.23 9.70
N GLY A 60 -9.69 -7.15 10.14
CA GLY A 60 -10.11 -8.46 10.64
C GLY A 60 -11.06 -8.37 11.83
N ALA A 61 -10.79 -7.48 12.79
CA ALA A 61 -11.67 -7.22 13.93
C ALA A 61 -13.02 -6.65 13.48
N MET A 62 -13.01 -5.68 12.57
CA MET A 62 -14.23 -5.11 12.00
C MET A 62 -15.08 -6.18 11.29
N PHE A 63 -14.49 -7.02 10.43
CA PHE A 63 -15.21 -8.10 9.75
C PHE A 63 -15.74 -9.16 10.72
N LYS A 64 -15.03 -9.46 11.80
CA LYS A 64 -15.55 -10.32 12.86
C LYS A 64 -16.82 -9.75 13.48
N HIS A 65 -16.87 -8.44 13.72
CA HIS A 65 -18.06 -7.76 14.25
C HIS A 65 -19.21 -7.67 13.26
N LEU A 66 -18.90 -7.56 11.97
CA LEU A 66 -19.89 -7.52 10.88
C LEU A 66 -20.42 -8.90 10.48
N TYR A 67 -19.98 -9.98 11.15
CA TYR A 67 -20.41 -11.33 10.82
C TYR A 67 -21.93 -11.48 10.95
N PRO A 68 -22.65 -11.81 9.87
CA PRO A 68 -24.11 -11.82 9.88
C PRO A 68 -24.64 -13.17 10.40
N ALA A 69 -24.45 -13.42 11.69
CA ALA A 69 -24.72 -14.71 12.35
C ALA A 69 -26.15 -15.24 12.18
N ARG A 70 -27.13 -14.35 11.95
CA ARG A 70 -28.56 -14.67 11.81
C ARG A 70 -29.10 -14.47 10.40
N ASP A 71 -28.27 -14.12 9.43
CA ASP A 71 -28.74 -13.93 8.05
C ASP A 71 -28.93 -15.29 7.37
N ILE A 72 -30.18 -15.61 7.06
CA ILE A 72 -30.59 -16.87 6.43
C ILE A 72 -30.12 -16.98 4.97
N ARG A 73 -29.75 -15.86 4.33
CA ARG A 73 -29.26 -15.83 2.94
C ARG A 73 -27.85 -16.38 2.80
N TRP A 74 -27.13 -16.55 3.92
CA TRP A 74 -25.76 -17.05 3.93
C TRP A 74 -25.74 -18.56 3.97
N THR A 75 -25.14 -19.15 2.94
CA THR A 75 -24.85 -20.58 2.91
C THR A 75 -23.73 -20.92 3.90
N ALA A 76 -23.58 -22.21 4.20
CA ALA A 76 -22.44 -22.68 5.00
C ALA A 76 -21.09 -22.34 4.33
N GLU A 77 -21.05 -22.35 2.99
CA GLU A 77 -19.85 -22.01 2.22
C GLU A 77 -19.50 -20.52 2.32
N ASP A 78 -20.50 -19.63 2.32
CA ASP A 78 -20.27 -18.18 2.52
C ASP A 78 -19.66 -17.90 3.90
N ARG A 79 -20.17 -18.58 4.93
CA ARG A 79 -19.64 -18.47 6.30
C ARG A 79 -18.20 -18.98 6.37
N LYS A 80 -17.90 -20.09 5.70
CA LYS A 80 -16.53 -20.63 5.61
C LYS A 80 -15.59 -19.64 4.92
N LYS A 81 -15.98 -19.06 3.78
CA LYS A 81 -15.20 -18.04 3.06
C LYS A 81 -14.95 -16.79 3.89
N TRP A 82 -15.95 -16.35 4.67
CA TRP A 82 -15.80 -15.21 5.57
C TRP A 82 -14.76 -15.44 6.66
N TRP A 83 -14.80 -16.60 7.31
CA TRP A 83 -13.79 -16.94 8.31
C TRP A 83 -12.40 -17.11 7.67
N ALA A 84 -12.32 -17.73 6.49
CA ALA A 84 -11.06 -17.82 5.75
C ALA A 84 -10.45 -16.44 5.46
N LEU A 85 -11.26 -15.46 5.05
CA LEU A 85 -10.81 -14.08 4.85
C LEU A 85 -10.26 -13.46 6.16
N ILE A 86 -10.96 -13.63 7.28
CA ILE A 86 -10.50 -13.11 8.58
C ILE A 86 -9.16 -13.75 8.98
N HIS A 87 -9.00 -15.05 8.74
CA HIS A 87 -7.74 -15.75 9.00
C HIS A 87 -6.60 -15.24 8.10
N GLU A 88 -6.84 -15.08 6.81
CA GLU A 88 -5.87 -14.54 5.85
C GLU A 88 -5.42 -13.12 6.24
N LEU A 89 -6.35 -12.26 6.67
CA LEU A 89 -6.01 -10.91 7.15
C LEU A 89 -5.08 -10.96 8.37
N ARG A 90 -5.33 -11.89 9.30
CA ARG A 90 -4.48 -12.07 10.49
C ARG A 90 -3.10 -12.58 10.12
N GLU A 91 -3.00 -13.59 9.26
CA GLU A 91 -1.71 -14.14 8.81
C GLU A 91 -0.86 -13.09 8.08
N ARG A 92 -1.50 -12.26 7.24
CA ARG A 92 -0.84 -11.13 6.58
C ARG A 92 -0.34 -10.09 7.58
N ALA A 93 -1.14 -9.77 8.61
CA ALA A 93 -0.71 -8.87 9.67
C ALA A 93 0.52 -9.40 10.41
N ASP A 94 0.48 -10.67 10.83
CA ASP A 94 1.59 -11.29 11.56
C ASP A 94 2.86 -11.36 10.70
N THR A 95 2.72 -11.61 9.39
CA THR A 95 3.84 -11.58 8.43
C THR A 95 4.44 -10.17 8.31
N LEU A 96 3.61 -9.15 8.19
CA LEU A 96 4.06 -7.75 8.08
C LEU A 96 4.76 -7.27 9.36
N GLU A 97 4.26 -7.66 10.53
CA GLU A 97 4.82 -7.28 11.84
C GLU A 97 6.11 -8.04 12.17
N ALA A 98 6.17 -9.35 11.86
CA ALA A 98 7.38 -10.15 12.03
C ALA A 98 8.52 -9.62 11.14
N THR A 99 8.21 -9.27 9.90
CA THR A 99 9.19 -8.68 8.97
C THR A 99 9.51 -7.21 9.27
N ALA A 100 8.71 -6.52 10.08
CA ALA A 100 9.05 -5.18 10.60
C ALA A 100 10.02 -5.26 11.81
N SER A 101 9.87 -6.28 12.66
CA SER A 101 10.68 -6.47 13.87
C SER A 101 12.10 -6.98 13.59
N GLY A 102 12.36 -7.56 12.41
CA GLY A 102 13.65 -8.12 11.98
C GLY A 102 14.74 -7.10 11.62
N GLY A 103 14.48 -5.80 11.75
CA GLY A 103 15.46 -4.75 11.54
C GLY A 103 15.62 -4.33 10.07
N LYS A 104 15.31 -3.05 9.82
CA LYS A 104 15.69 -2.26 8.62
C LYS A 104 14.85 -2.41 7.34
N ASP A 105 13.58 -2.79 7.43
CA ASP A 105 12.78 -2.98 6.20
C ASP A 105 11.70 -1.93 5.97
N ARG A 106 12.11 -0.82 5.35
CA ARG A 106 11.21 -0.01 4.51
C ARG A 106 10.96 -0.79 3.22
N ALA A 107 9.86 -1.54 3.13
CA ALA A 107 9.49 -2.17 1.87
C ALA A 107 9.09 -1.11 0.85
N ALA A 108 9.80 -1.12 -0.29
CA ALA A 108 9.40 -0.42 -1.49
C ALA A 108 8.21 -1.14 -2.12
N GLY A 109 6.99 -0.64 -1.89
CA GLY A 109 5.80 -1.04 -2.66
C GLY A 109 5.89 -0.48 -4.08
N ARG A 110 5.61 -1.30 -5.09
CA ARG A 110 5.57 -0.88 -6.50
C ARG A 110 4.15 -0.43 -6.84
N VAL A 111 3.95 0.86 -7.11
CA VAL A 111 2.68 1.37 -7.66
C VAL A 111 2.86 1.64 -9.14
N HIS A 112 1.99 1.06 -9.97
CA HIS A 112 1.98 1.33 -11.40
C HIS A 112 1.52 2.77 -11.67
N ALA A 113 2.28 3.48 -12.50
CA ALA A 113 1.93 4.81 -12.97
C ALA A 113 0.88 4.66 -14.09
N GLY A 114 -0.39 4.60 -13.70
CA GLY A 114 -1.53 4.92 -14.57
C GLY A 114 -1.84 6.40 -14.48
#